data_AF-A0A1M6L2R4-F1
#
_entry.id   AF-A0A1M6L2R4-F1
#
_cell.length_a   1.000
_cell.length_b   1.000
_cell.length_c   1.000
_cell.angle_alpha   90.00
_cell.angle_beta   90.00
_cell.angle_gamma   90.00
#
_symmetry.space_group_name_H-M   'P 1'
#
loop_
_entity.id
_entity.type
_entity.pdbx_description
1 polymer ?
#
loop_
_entity_poly.entity_id
_entity_poly.type
_entity_poly.pdbx_seq_one_letter_code
_entity_poly.pdbx_strand_id
1 'polypeptide(L)' 'MINNEKFTVIEHKYLAEALAYLNFKYYKFTDEGKTYYSFKKNDEIIAAIATLRNLRKKFNQ' A
#
# COMPACT_ATOMS: atom_id res chain seq x y z
N MET A 1 -5.65 -14.31 -11.92
CA MET A 1 -6.40 -13.02 -11.96
C MET A 1 -6.51 -12.50 -10.53
N ILE A 2 -5.79 -11.43 -10.19
CA ILE A 2 -5.95 -10.75 -8.91
C ILE A 2 -7.28 -10.01 -8.96
N ASN A 3 -8.23 -10.35 -8.09
CA ASN A 3 -9.48 -9.61 -7.94
C ASN A 3 -9.17 -8.20 -7.44
N ASN A 4 -8.97 -7.26 -8.37
CA ASN A 4 -8.68 -5.84 -8.09
C ASN A 4 -9.76 -5.14 -7.24
N GLU A 5 -10.94 -5.73 -7.10
CA GLU A 5 -12.00 -5.19 -6.25
C GLU A 5 -11.74 -5.41 -4.75
N LYS A 6 -10.96 -6.44 -4.38
CA LYS A 6 -10.78 -6.84 -2.98
C LYS A 6 -9.45 -6.42 -2.37
N PHE A 7 -8.48 -6.04 -3.20
CA PHE A 7 -7.12 -5.76 -2.75
C PHE A 7 -6.56 -4.49 -3.38
N THR A 8 -5.76 -3.76 -2.60
CA THR A 8 -4.93 -2.66 -3.07
C THR A 8 -3.48 -3.11 -3.10
N VAL A 9 -2.85 -3.00 -4.27
CA VAL A 9 -1.44 -3.35 -4.48
C VAL A 9 -0.58 -2.10 -4.37
N ILE A 10 0.50 -2.20 -3.60
CA ILE A 10 1.53 -1.18 -3.42
C ILE A 10 2.86 -1.78 -3.87
N GLU A 11 3.62 -1.04 -4.66
CA GLU A 11 4.94 -1.47 -5.17
C GLU A 11 6.11 -0.88 -4.34
N HIS A 12 5.83 0.15 -3.54
CA HIS A 12 6.84 0.82 -2.74
C HIS A 12 7.00 0.18 -1.36
N LYS A 13 8.16 -0.45 -1.12
CA LYS A 13 8.52 -1.08 0.17
C LYS A 13 8.24 -0.19 1.38
N TYR A 14 8.76 1.03 1.39
CA TYR A 14 8.64 1.92 2.55
C TYR A 14 7.20 2.39 2.81
N LEU A 15 6.38 2.51 1.76
CA LEU A 15 4.95 2.80 1.96
C LEU A 15 4.23 1.59 2.57
N ALA A 16 4.56 0.38 2.11
CA ALA A 16 3.99 -0.83 2.69
C ALA A 16 4.42 -1.04 4.15
N GLU A 17 5.68 -0.76 4.48
CA GLU A 17 6.20 -0.81 5.85
C GLU A 17 5.56 0.25 6.77
N ALA A 18 5.35 1.48 6.27
CA ALA A 18 4.63 2.51 7.02
C ALA A 18 3.19 2.12 7.32
N LEU A 19 2.50 1.47 6.37
CA LEU A 19 1.14 0.96 6.60
C LEU A 19 1.14 -0.24 7.57
N ALA A 20 2.14 -1.12 7.49
CA ALA A 20 2.27 -2.21 8.46
C ALA A 20 2.57 -1.72 9.88
N TYR A 21 3.33 -0.63 10.02
CA TYR A 21 3.51 0.03 11.32
C TYR A 21 2.18 0.52 11.91
N LEU A 22 1.23 0.93 11.05
CA LEU A 22 -0.15 1.26 11.44
C LEU A 22 -1.06 0.02 11.58
N ASN A 23 -0.49 -1.18 11.69
CA ASN A 23 -1.17 -2.46 11.86
C ASN A 23 -1.99 -2.94 10.63
N PHE A 24 -1.78 -2.35 9.44
CA PHE A 24 -2.37 -2.88 8.21
C PHE A 24 -1.58 -4.09 7.70
N LYS A 25 -2.24 -5.24 7.64
CA LYS A 25 -1.63 -6.49 7.15
C LYS A 25 -1.61 -6.54 5.62
N TYR A 26 -0.51 -7.04 5.07
CA TYR A 26 -0.36 -7.27 3.63
C TYR A 26 0.21 -8.65 3.31
N TYR A 27 -0.06 -9.12 2.09
CA TYR A 27 0.63 -10.23 1.45
C TYR A 27 1.77 -9.68 0.59
N LYS A 28 2.95 -10.29 0.70
CA LYS A 28 4.11 -9.96 -0.13
C LYS A 28 4.30 -11.02 -1.20
N PHE A 29 4.46 -10.61 -2.45
CA PHE A 29 4.82 -11.51 -3.54
C PHE A 29 5.79 -10.84 -4.50
N THR A 30 6.55 -11.67 -5.21
CA THR A 30 7.48 -11.23 -6.24
C THR A 30 7.01 -11.78 -7.56
N ASP A 31 6.90 -10.92 -8.57
CA ASP A 31 6.50 -11.27 -9.92
C ASP A 31 7.41 -10.52 -10.90
N GLU A 32 7.99 -11.24 -11.86
CA GLU A 32 8.96 -10.71 -12.85
C GLU A 32 10.08 -9.83 -12.24
N GLY A 33 10.56 -10.20 -11.04
CA GLY A 33 11.60 -9.44 -10.33
C GLY A 33 11.11 -8.17 -9.61
N LYS A 34 9.83 -7.82 -9.74
CA LYS A 34 9.18 -6.73 -8.99
C LYS A 34 8.54 -7.27 -7.72
N THR A 35 8.63 -6.51 -6.63
CA THR A 35 8.01 -6.88 -5.34
C THR A 35 6.73 -6.09 -5.15
N TYR A 36 5.65 -6.81 -4.83
CA TYR A 36 4.32 -6.27 -4.64
C TYR A 36 3.84 -6.54 -3.20
N TYR A 37 3.11 -5.58 -2.65
CA TYR A 37 2.53 -5.61 -1.32
C TYR A 37 1.02 -5.43 -1.46
N SER A 38 0.26 -6.52 -1.29
CA SER A 38 -1.20 -6.52 -1.45
C SER A 38 -1.90 -6.46 -0.12
N PHE A 39 -2.70 -5.42 0.07
CA PHE A 39 -3.51 -5.20 1.26
C PHE A 39 -4.98 -5.46 0.96
N LYS A 40 -5.71 -6.00 1.93
CA LYS A 40 -7.17 -6.10 1.81
C LYS A 40 -7.77 -4.69 1.73
N LYS A 41 -8.58 -4.43 0.71
CA LYS A 41 -9.23 -3.14 0.51
C LYS A 41 -10.28 -2.92 1.60
N ASN A 42 -10.18 -1.78 2.28
CA ASN A 42 -11.16 -1.23 3.22
C ASN A 42 -11.04 0.30 3.25
N ASP A 43 -11.97 0.98 3.90
CA ASP A 43 -11.99 2.45 3.88
C ASP A 43 -10.81 3.05 4.65
N GLU A 44 -10.37 2.39 5.72
CA GLU A 44 -9.24 2.83 6.55
C GLU A 44 -7.92 2.86 5.77
N ILE A 45 -7.63 1.82 4.98
CA ILE A 45 -6.39 1.76 4.21
C ILE A 45 -6.41 2.73 3.04
N ILE A 46 -7.57 2.92 2.41
CA ILE A 46 -7.74 3.92 1.35
C ILE A 46 -7.46 5.32 1.92
N ALA A 47 -8.02 5.63 3.10
CA ALA A 47 -7.81 6.90 3.79
C ALA A 47 -6.34 7.09 4.23
N ALA A 48 -5.70 6.05 4.76
CA ALA A 48 -4.30 6.07 5.17
C ALA A 48 -3.37 6.34 3.97
N ILE A 49 -3.57 5.64 2.86
CA ILE A 49 -2.80 5.85 1.61
C ILE A 49 -3.00 7.28 1.09
N ALA A 50 -4.23 7.78 1.07
CA ALA A 50 -4.53 9.15 0.64
C ALA A 50 -3.82 10.19 1.51
N THR A 51 -3.85 10.00 2.84
CA THR A 51 -3.19 10.89 3.81
C THR A 51 -1.67 10.88 3.60
N LEU A 52 -1.05 9.71 3.51
CA LEU A 52 0.40 9.59 3.27
C LEU A 52 0.81 10.21 1.93
N ARG A 53 -0.02 10.05 0.88
CA ARG A 53 0.21 10.69 -0.42
C ARG A 53 0.14 12.21 -0.33
N ASN A 54 -0.79 12.76 0.45
CA ASN A 54 -0.89 14.19 0.68
C ASN A 54 0.29 14.74 1.48
N LEU A 55 0.74 14.02 2.51
CA LEU A 55 1.97 14.37 3.25
C LEU A 55 3.19 14.37 2.33
N ARG A 56 3.34 13.35 1.47
CA ARG A 56 4.42 13.30 0.48
C ARG A 56 4.41 14.54 -0.41
N LYS A 57 3.26 14.92 -0.96
CA LYS A 57 3.13 16.14 -1.77
C LYS A 57 3.51 17.41 -1.00
N LYS A 58 3.17 17.48 0.29
CA LYS A 58 3.47 18.63 1.14
C LYS A 58 4.98 18.81 1.40
N PHE A 59 5.71 17.72 1.59
CA PHE A 59 7.13 17.77 1.98
C PHE A 59 8.13 17.59 0.83
N ASN A 60 7.71 17.02 -0.29
CA ASN A 60 8.58 16.68 -1.41
C ASN A 60 8.61 17.80 -2.47
N GLN A 61 8.90 19.04 -2.02
CA GLN A 61 8.97 20.26 -2.86
C GLN A 61 9.63 20.01 -4.21
#